data_AF-A0A955WNG8-F1
#
_entry.id   AF-A0A955WNG8-F1
#
_cell.length_a   1.000
_cell.length_b   1.000
_cell.length_c   1.000
_cell.angle_alpha   90.00
_cell.angle_beta   90.00
_cell.angle_gamma   90.00
#
_symmetry.space_group_name_H-M   'P 1'
#
loop_
_entity.id
_entity.type
_entity.pdbx_description
1 polymer ?
#
loop_
_entity_poly.entity_id
_entity_poly.type
_entity_poly.pdbx_seq_one_letter_code
_entity_poly.pdbx_strand_id
1 'polypeptide(L)'
;RVLKPGGEFYLSDVMVDRRLPEAVAFDPVLHGECLGGAMYTPDFIDLASKVGFAQPRIIERAPITIGSDEVLAKVGAAQFESVTWRLFNLPGADTGCEDYGHVATYLGSADDALFVLDDAHTFEAHRPERVCRVTARMLTDTRFGRHFQVSGGRTHFGAFPCDPTLAARQHGQRSVPTAAAEATGCCTPSTKAKGGCCG
;
A
#
# COMPACT_ATOMS: atom_id res chain seq x y z
N ARG A 1 12.52 -0.70 -19.05
CA ARG A 1 11.55 -1.08 -17.99
C ARG A 1 12.03 -2.38 -17.34
N VAL A 2 12.09 -2.48 -15.99
CA VAL A 2 12.76 -3.59 -15.26
C VAL A 2 11.80 -4.73 -14.88
N LEU A 3 10.52 -4.45 -14.59
CA LEU A 3 9.57 -5.50 -14.21
C LEU A 3 9.17 -6.38 -15.40
N LYS A 4 9.27 -7.70 -15.21
CA LYS A 4 8.68 -8.70 -16.10
C LYS A 4 7.15 -8.68 -15.99
N PRO A 5 6.40 -9.12 -17.02
CA PRO A 5 4.95 -9.33 -16.91
C PRO A 5 4.62 -10.20 -15.69
N GLY A 6 3.58 -9.83 -14.94
CA GLY A 6 3.21 -10.50 -13.69
C GLY A 6 4.07 -10.14 -12.46
N GLY A 7 5.16 -9.38 -12.66
CA GLY A 7 5.94 -8.81 -11.56
C GLY A 7 5.19 -7.68 -10.85
N GLU A 8 5.61 -7.36 -9.63
CA GLU A 8 5.03 -6.27 -8.85
C GLU A 8 6.09 -5.23 -8.44
N PHE A 9 5.67 -3.98 -8.34
CA PHE A 9 6.36 -2.96 -7.58
C PHE A 9 5.65 -2.86 -6.22
N TYR A 10 6.38 -3.20 -5.16
CA TYR A 10 5.88 -3.20 -3.78
C TYR A 10 6.73 -2.23 -2.98
N LEU A 11 6.12 -1.17 -2.45
CA LEU A 11 6.82 -0.10 -1.74
C LEU A 11 5.97 0.49 -0.62
N SER A 12 6.61 1.08 0.37
CA SER A 12 5.97 1.93 1.37
C SER A 12 6.49 3.36 1.20
N ASP A 13 5.58 4.34 1.18
CA ASP A 13 5.93 5.75 0.98
C ASP A 13 4.94 6.66 1.73
N VAL A 14 5.32 7.92 1.91
CA VAL A 14 4.48 8.94 2.55
C VAL A 14 3.55 9.58 1.52
N MET A 15 2.26 9.53 1.83
CA MET A 15 1.20 10.19 1.06
C MET A 15 0.57 11.31 1.87
N VAL A 16 -0.03 12.27 1.18
CA VAL A 16 -0.72 13.41 1.79
C VAL A 16 -2.16 13.51 1.28
N ASP A 17 -3.07 14.00 2.15
CA ASP A 17 -4.50 14.15 1.86
C ASP A 17 -4.82 15.30 0.88
N ARG A 18 -3.85 16.17 0.60
CA ARG A 18 -3.98 17.34 -0.26
C ARG A 18 -2.65 17.77 -0.87
N ARG A 19 -2.70 18.50 -1.97
CA ARG A 19 -1.49 19.10 -2.57
C ARG A 19 -0.88 20.13 -1.62
N LEU A 20 0.41 19.99 -1.37
CA LEU A 20 1.16 20.94 -0.56
C LEU A 20 1.44 22.23 -1.35
N PRO A 21 1.37 23.42 -0.72
CA PRO A 21 1.88 24.65 -1.32
C PRO A 21 3.37 24.54 -1.65
N GLU A 22 3.83 25.22 -2.70
CA GLU A 22 5.22 25.17 -3.16
C GLU A 22 6.24 25.45 -2.05
N ALA A 23 5.96 26.47 -1.22
CA ALA A 23 6.80 26.84 -0.09
C ALA A 23 6.94 25.73 0.97
N VAL A 24 5.95 24.85 1.10
CA VAL A 24 5.95 23.71 2.03
C VAL A 24 6.62 22.50 1.37
N ALA A 25 6.31 22.24 0.10
CA ALA A 25 6.86 21.10 -0.64
C ALA A 25 8.40 21.19 -0.79
N PHE A 26 8.92 22.39 -0.97
CA PHE A 26 10.36 22.65 -1.10
C PHE A 26 11.04 23.17 0.17
N ASP A 27 10.36 23.17 1.32
CA ASP A 27 11.01 23.48 2.60
C ASP A 27 12.06 22.39 2.90
N PRO A 28 13.33 22.76 3.16
CA PRO A 28 14.41 21.78 3.32
C PRO A 28 14.27 20.90 4.57
N VAL A 29 13.62 21.40 5.63
CA VAL A 29 13.33 20.60 6.83
C VAL A 29 12.25 19.58 6.50
N LEU A 30 11.15 20.00 5.88
CA LEU A 30 10.07 19.09 5.51
C LEU A 30 10.50 18.06 4.48
N HIS A 31 11.37 18.43 3.54
CA HIS A 31 11.94 17.50 2.58
C HIS A 31 12.86 16.48 3.25
N GLY A 32 13.66 16.90 4.25
CA GLY A 32 14.47 16.01 5.07
C GLY A 32 13.65 14.98 5.87
N GLU A 33 12.45 15.37 6.30
CA GLU A 33 11.49 14.51 7.01
C GLU A 33 10.59 13.68 6.06
N CYS A 34 10.87 13.67 4.75
CA CYS A 34 10.05 13.01 3.72
C CYS A 34 8.60 13.51 3.63
N LEU A 35 8.26 14.64 4.25
CA LEU A 35 6.93 15.26 4.22
C LEU A 35 6.76 16.20 3.02
N GLY A 36 7.81 16.98 2.70
CA GLY A 36 7.75 17.96 1.60
C GLY A 36 7.56 17.32 0.23
N GLY A 37 8.11 16.12 0.04
CA GLY A 37 7.97 15.34 -1.19
C GLY A 37 6.71 14.45 -1.25
N ALA A 38 5.89 14.43 -0.19
CA ALA A 38 4.72 13.56 -0.13
C ALA A 38 3.73 13.91 -1.24
N MET A 39 3.32 12.89 -2.00
CA MET A 39 2.40 13.08 -3.11
C MET A 39 0.95 13.00 -2.64
N TYR A 40 0.09 13.83 -3.23
CA TYR A 40 -1.35 13.69 -3.04
C TYR A 40 -1.81 12.33 -3.58
N THR A 41 -2.49 11.52 -2.76
CA THR A 41 -2.79 10.12 -3.09
C THR A 41 -3.45 9.91 -4.47
N PRO A 42 -4.47 10.68 -4.88
CA PRO A 42 -5.04 10.58 -6.23
C PRO A 42 -4.07 10.96 -7.35
N ASP A 43 -3.16 11.91 -7.14
CA ASP A 43 -2.13 12.25 -8.13
C ASP A 43 -1.15 11.08 -8.31
N PHE A 44 -0.81 10.37 -7.22
CA PHE A 44 -0.01 9.14 -7.28
C PHE A 44 -0.73 8.03 -8.07
N ILE A 45 -2.01 7.79 -7.80
CA ILE A 45 -2.81 6.78 -8.51
C ILE A 45 -2.91 7.10 -10.00
N ASP A 46 -3.16 8.36 -10.35
CA ASP A 46 -3.20 8.82 -11.74
C ASP A 46 -1.84 8.66 -12.44
N LEU A 47 -0.75 9.04 -11.78
CA LEU A 47 0.61 8.84 -12.30
C LEU A 47 0.91 7.35 -12.52
N ALA A 48 0.60 6.51 -11.56
CA ALA A 48 0.77 5.05 -11.66
C ALA A 48 0.02 4.47 -12.85
N SER A 49 -1.23 4.89 -13.06
CA SER A 49 -2.04 4.52 -14.22
C SER A 49 -1.39 4.95 -15.53
N LYS A 50 -0.95 6.21 -15.62
CA LYS A 50 -0.27 6.78 -16.81
C LYS A 50 1.01 6.03 -17.19
N VAL A 51 1.77 5.52 -16.22
CA VAL A 51 2.99 4.75 -16.49
C VAL A 51 2.74 3.25 -16.71
N GLY A 52 1.47 2.82 -16.71
CA GLY A 52 1.03 1.48 -17.09
C GLY A 52 0.70 0.53 -15.95
N PHE A 53 0.51 1.02 -14.72
CA PHE A 53 -0.02 0.23 -13.60
C PHE A 53 -1.53 0.45 -13.49
N ALA A 54 -2.32 -0.47 -14.04
CA ALA A 54 -3.75 -0.25 -14.26
C ALA A 54 -4.57 -0.08 -12.97
N GLN A 55 -4.21 -0.77 -11.88
CA GLN A 55 -4.83 -0.61 -10.56
C GLN A 55 -3.81 -0.78 -9.42
N PRO A 56 -3.24 0.33 -8.90
CA PRO A 56 -2.50 0.32 -7.64
C PRO A 56 -3.37 -0.18 -6.50
N ARG A 57 -2.83 -1.03 -5.63
CA ARG A 57 -3.49 -1.56 -4.44
C ARG A 57 -2.82 -1.04 -3.18
N ILE A 58 -3.63 -0.74 -2.16
CA ILE A 58 -3.14 -0.39 -0.83
C ILE A 58 -3.18 -1.66 0.01
N ILE A 59 -2.04 -2.06 0.54
CA ILE A 59 -1.94 -3.21 1.44
C ILE A 59 -2.31 -2.82 2.86
N GLU A 60 -1.74 -1.70 3.29
CA GLU A 60 -1.93 -1.13 4.61
C GLU A 60 -1.63 0.37 4.54
N ARG A 61 -2.19 1.11 5.50
CA ARG A 61 -1.86 2.51 5.72
C ARG A 61 -1.93 2.84 7.20
N ALA A 62 -1.11 3.79 7.62
CA ALA A 62 -1.10 4.30 8.99
C ALA A 62 -0.91 5.81 9.00
N PRO A 63 -1.64 6.56 9.86
CA PRO A 63 -1.44 7.99 10.00
C PRO A 63 -0.05 8.30 10.54
N ILE A 64 0.56 9.39 10.05
CA ILE A 64 1.82 9.91 10.56
C ILE A 64 1.53 11.06 11.52
N THR A 65 1.90 10.87 12.78
CA THR A 65 1.77 11.91 13.80
C THR A 65 2.98 12.83 13.74
N ILE A 66 2.74 14.12 13.53
CA ILE A 66 3.77 15.15 13.55
C ILE A 66 3.89 15.70 14.97
N GLY A 67 5.04 15.48 15.62
CA GLY A 67 5.29 15.93 17.00
C GLY A 67 5.90 17.32 17.13
N SER A 68 6.29 17.97 16.03
CA SER A 68 6.93 19.29 16.04
C SER A 68 5.92 20.40 15.73
N ASP A 69 5.74 21.33 16.66
CA ASP A 69 4.86 22.50 16.49
C ASP A 69 5.29 23.38 15.31
N GLU A 70 6.59 23.50 15.06
CA GLU A 70 7.12 24.25 13.90
C GLU A 70 6.68 23.58 12.59
N VAL A 71 6.80 22.26 12.50
CA VAL A 71 6.38 21.49 11.33
C VAL A 71 4.87 21.59 11.15
N LEU A 72 4.09 21.42 12.22
CA LEU A 72 2.63 21.57 12.22
C LEU A 72 2.20 22.95 11.70
N ALA A 73 2.87 24.02 12.14
CA ALA A 73 2.60 25.37 11.68
C ALA A 73 2.86 25.54 10.18
N LYS A 74 3.88 24.87 9.62
CA LYS A 74 4.20 24.91 8.18
C LYS A 74 3.22 24.10 7.33
N VAL A 75 2.91 22.86 7.73
CA VAL A 75 2.04 21.97 6.94
C VAL A 75 0.55 22.30 7.08
N GLY A 76 0.18 23.06 8.11
CA GLY A 76 -1.18 23.51 8.35
C GLY A 76 -2.14 22.33 8.54
N ALA A 77 -3.19 22.26 7.72
CA ALA A 77 -4.22 21.22 7.81
C ALA A 77 -3.90 19.94 7.01
N ALA A 78 -2.71 19.84 6.40
CA ALA A 78 -2.31 18.65 5.65
C ALA A 78 -2.14 17.45 6.59
N GLN A 79 -2.70 16.32 6.20
CA GLN A 79 -2.60 15.06 6.93
C GLN A 79 -1.77 14.08 6.11
N PHE A 80 -0.87 13.37 6.79
CA PHE A 80 0.08 12.46 6.17
C PHE A 80 -0.18 11.03 6.61
N GLU A 81 0.01 10.09 5.70
CA GLU A 81 -0.10 8.66 5.94
C GLU A 81 1.12 7.95 5.36
N SER A 82 1.63 6.95 6.08
CA SER A 82 2.51 5.94 5.50
C SER A 82 1.63 4.92 4.81
N VAL A 83 1.85 4.70 3.52
CA VAL A 83 1.02 3.80 2.70
C VAL A 83 1.91 2.76 2.03
N THR A 84 1.59 1.49 2.26
CA THR A 84 2.23 0.36 1.56
C THR A 84 1.42 0.02 0.32
N TRP A 85 2.02 0.19 -0.84
CA TRP A 85 1.44 -0.04 -2.15
C TRP A 85 1.90 -1.33 -2.79
N ARG A 86 1.02 -1.91 -3.61
CA ARG A 86 1.31 -3.01 -4.52
C ARG A 86 0.81 -2.65 -5.92
N LEU A 87 1.71 -2.62 -6.90
CA LEU A 87 1.42 -2.27 -8.28
C LEU A 87 1.87 -3.40 -9.20
N PHE A 88 0.91 -4.16 -9.74
CA PHE A 88 1.24 -5.25 -10.66
C PHE A 88 1.48 -4.75 -12.07
N ASN A 89 2.53 -5.28 -12.68
CA ASN A 89 2.74 -5.17 -14.10
C ASN A 89 1.87 -6.17 -14.86
N LEU A 90 0.64 -5.76 -15.19
CA LEU A 90 -0.32 -6.53 -15.96
C LEU A 90 -0.59 -5.84 -17.31
N PRO A 91 0.18 -6.15 -18.37
CA PRO A 91 -0.05 -5.59 -19.69
C PRO A 91 -1.50 -5.81 -20.15
N GLY A 92 -2.13 -4.74 -20.66
CA GLY A 92 -3.50 -4.74 -21.15
C GLY A 92 -4.56 -4.98 -20.07
N ALA A 93 -4.25 -4.76 -18.80
CA ALA A 93 -5.26 -4.78 -17.74
C ALA A 93 -6.18 -3.57 -17.84
N ASP A 94 -7.44 -3.75 -17.45
CA ASP A 94 -8.39 -2.65 -17.33
C ASP A 94 -7.95 -1.68 -16.25
N THR A 95 -8.21 -0.40 -16.47
CA THR A 95 -8.09 0.62 -15.43
C THR A 95 -9.27 0.55 -14.44
N GLY A 96 -10.43 0.09 -14.90
CA GLY A 96 -11.65 -0.08 -14.10
C GLY A 96 -11.89 -1.50 -13.58
N CYS A 97 -12.77 -1.61 -12.58
CA CYS A 97 -13.28 -2.89 -12.11
C CYS A 97 -14.41 -3.39 -13.03
N GLU A 98 -14.09 -4.32 -13.94
CA GLU A 98 -15.06 -4.90 -14.86
C GLU A 98 -15.52 -6.30 -14.42
N ASP A 99 -16.82 -6.56 -14.54
CA ASP A 99 -17.44 -7.84 -14.20
C ASP A 99 -17.42 -8.78 -15.40
N TYR A 100 -16.72 -9.90 -15.24
CA TYR A 100 -16.68 -10.99 -16.20
C TYR A 100 -17.14 -12.33 -15.58
N GLY A 101 -17.88 -12.25 -14.47
CA GLY A 101 -18.34 -13.39 -13.70
C GLY A 101 -17.21 -14.18 -13.06
N HIS A 102 -16.10 -13.52 -12.70
CA HIS A 102 -14.97 -14.22 -12.09
C HIS A 102 -15.27 -14.63 -10.66
N VAL A 103 -14.85 -15.86 -10.33
CA VAL A 103 -14.85 -16.40 -8.97
C VAL A 103 -13.45 -16.92 -8.69
N ALA A 104 -12.85 -16.46 -7.58
CA ALA A 104 -11.54 -16.87 -7.12
C ALA A 104 -11.65 -17.64 -5.80
N THR A 105 -10.92 -18.74 -5.70
CA THR A 105 -10.80 -19.55 -4.49
C THR A 105 -9.33 -19.72 -4.14
N TYR A 106 -8.92 -19.25 -2.96
CA TYR A 106 -7.59 -19.52 -2.43
C TYR A 106 -7.47 -20.99 -2.01
N LEU A 107 -6.39 -21.67 -2.40
CA LEU A 107 -6.22 -23.11 -2.21
C LEU A 107 -5.64 -23.51 -0.84
N GLY A 108 -5.38 -22.57 0.06
CA GLY A 108 -4.77 -22.87 1.38
C GLY A 108 -3.30 -23.30 1.31
N SER A 109 -2.66 -23.07 0.16
CA SER A 109 -1.33 -23.63 -0.18
C SER A 109 -0.11 -22.91 0.42
N ALA A 110 -0.29 -21.94 1.32
CA ALA A 110 0.79 -21.14 1.93
C ALA A 110 0.80 -21.20 3.47
N ASP A 111 0.34 -22.30 4.06
CA ASP A 111 0.21 -22.55 5.52
C ASP A 111 -0.70 -21.59 6.30
N ASP A 112 -1.09 -20.47 5.70
CA ASP A 112 -2.08 -19.53 6.24
C ASP A 112 -3.50 -19.87 5.78
N ALA A 113 -4.46 -19.75 6.71
CA ALA A 113 -5.89 -19.88 6.43
C ALA A 113 -6.47 -18.69 5.64
N LEU A 114 -5.79 -17.54 5.67
CA LEU A 114 -6.19 -16.31 5.01
C LEU A 114 -5.09 -15.83 4.08
N PHE A 115 -5.44 -15.45 2.86
CA PHE A 115 -4.56 -14.76 1.93
C PHE A 115 -5.03 -13.31 1.79
N VAL A 116 -4.17 -12.33 2.08
CA VAL A 116 -4.47 -10.90 1.94
C VAL A 116 -3.81 -10.37 0.67
N LEU A 117 -4.62 -9.99 -0.32
CA LEU A 117 -4.14 -9.34 -1.54
C LEU A 117 -3.94 -7.84 -1.32
N ASP A 118 -4.87 -7.20 -0.62
CA ASP A 118 -4.90 -5.76 -0.31
C ASP A 118 -5.93 -5.47 0.80
N ASP A 119 -6.14 -4.19 1.13
CA ASP A 119 -7.04 -3.73 2.20
C ASP A 119 -8.53 -4.06 2.01
N ALA A 120 -8.95 -4.51 0.82
CA ALA A 120 -10.32 -4.91 0.51
C ALA A 120 -10.46 -6.39 0.10
N HIS A 121 -9.38 -7.04 -0.33
CA HIS A 121 -9.41 -8.40 -0.87
C HIS A 121 -8.62 -9.37 0.02
N THR A 122 -9.35 -10.05 0.89
CA THR A 122 -8.87 -11.19 1.69
C THR A 122 -9.59 -12.44 1.21
N PHE A 123 -8.90 -13.57 1.17
CA PHE A 123 -9.44 -14.85 0.71
C PHE A 123 -9.22 -15.91 1.78
N GLU A 124 -10.31 -16.47 2.29
CA GLU A 124 -10.27 -17.62 3.19
C GLU A 124 -10.05 -18.91 2.38
N ALA A 125 -9.20 -19.80 2.88
CA ALA A 125 -8.88 -21.05 2.21
C ALA A 125 -10.16 -21.83 1.86
N HIS A 126 -10.24 -22.29 0.61
CA HIS A 126 -11.34 -23.07 0.04
C HIS A 126 -12.71 -22.38 -0.03
N ARG A 127 -12.79 -21.10 0.32
CA ARG A 127 -14.01 -20.31 0.18
C ARG A 127 -13.99 -19.51 -1.14
N PRO A 128 -14.99 -19.68 -2.02
CA PRO A 128 -15.08 -18.90 -3.24
C PRO A 128 -15.53 -17.45 -2.97
N GLU A 129 -14.91 -16.50 -3.65
CA GLU A 129 -15.25 -15.07 -3.64
C GLU A 129 -15.41 -14.55 -5.06
N ARG A 130 -16.40 -13.67 -5.30
CA ARG A 130 -16.52 -12.96 -6.58
C ARG A 130 -15.45 -11.88 -6.67
N VAL A 131 -14.85 -11.72 -7.85
CA VAL A 131 -13.82 -10.71 -8.09
C VAL A 131 -14.01 -10.03 -9.45
N CYS A 132 -13.50 -8.81 -9.61
CA CYS A 132 -13.43 -8.16 -10.92
C CYS A 132 -12.34 -8.80 -11.80
N ARG A 133 -12.33 -8.47 -13.10
CA ARG A 133 -11.34 -9.00 -14.06
C ARG A 133 -9.91 -8.65 -13.70
N VAL A 134 -9.63 -7.44 -13.21
CA VAL A 134 -8.27 -7.03 -12.83
C VAL A 134 -7.78 -7.85 -11.63
N THR A 135 -8.60 -8.02 -10.60
CA THR A 135 -8.27 -8.87 -9.45
C THR A 135 -8.07 -10.33 -9.87
N ALA A 136 -8.93 -10.88 -10.75
CA ALA A 136 -8.73 -12.20 -11.32
C ALA A 136 -7.35 -12.34 -11.97
N ARG A 137 -6.94 -11.36 -12.79
CA ARG A 137 -5.61 -11.34 -13.40
C ARG A 137 -4.47 -11.19 -12.40
N MET A 138 -4.64 -10.43 -11.32
CA MET A 138 -3.65 -10.39 -10.23
C MET A 138 -3.46 -11.79 -9.60
N LEU A 139 -4.54 -12.57 -9.50
CA LEU A 139 -4.53 -13.90 -8.91
C LEU A 139 -4.09 -15.00 -9.89
N THR A 140 -4.16 -14.79 -11.21
CA THR A 140 -3.76 -15.79 -12.23
C THR A 140 -2.44 -15.48 -12.94
N ASP A 141 -2.18 -14.22 -13.29
CA ASP A 141 -1.10 -13.82 -14.20
C ASP A 141 0.18 -13.41 -13.44
N THR A 142 0.19 -13.60 -12.12
CA THR A 142 1.32 -13.28 -11.24
C THR A 142 1.84 -14.55 -10.56
N ARG A 143 2.81 -14.40 -9.64
CA ARG A 143 3.27 -15.52 -8.80
C ARG A 143 2.15 -16.16 -7.96
N PHE A 144 1.00 -15.51 -7.81
CA PHE A 144 -0.14 -16.03 -7.07
C PHE A 144 -0.93 -17.11 -7.80
N GLY A 145 -0.76 -17.26 -9.13
CA GLY A 145 -1.52 -18.22 -9.96
C GLY A 145 -1.54 -19.65 -9.42
N ARG A 146 -0.42 -20.11 -8.84
CA ARG A 146 -0.31 -21.47 -8.28
C ARG A 146 -1.09 -21.68 -6.97
N HIS A 147 -1.58 -20.62 -6.36
CA HIS A 147 -2.26 -20.63 -5.06
C HIS A 147 -3.77 -20.41 -5.19
N PHE A 148 -4.27 -20.17 -6.40
CA PHE A 148 -5.66 -19.82 -6.66
C PHE A 148 -6.27 -20.68 -7.76
N GLN A 149 -7.53 -21.05 -7.57
CA GLN A 149 -8.41 -21.49 -8.65
C GLN A 149 -9.32 -20.33 -9.03
N VAL A 150 -9.28 -19.93 -10.31
CA VAL A 150 -10.12 -18.84 -10.83
C VAL A 150 -10.95 -19.38 -12.00
N SER A 151 -12.25 -19.09 -11.99
CA SER A 151 -13.18 -19.41 -13.07
C SER A 151 -13.92 -18.16 -13.55
N GLY A 152 -14.58 -18.21 -14.72
CA GLY A 152 -15.26 -17.07 -15.35
C GLY A 152 -14.52 -16.55 -16.58
N GLY A 153 -14.76 -15.29 -16.96
CA GLY A 153 -13.93 -14.57 -17.96
C GLY A 153 -14.47 -14.49 -19.38
N ARG A 154 -15.57 -15.18 -19.69
CA ARG A 154 -16.08 -15.28 -21.09
C ARG A 154 -17.06 -14.19 -21.49
N THR A 155 -17.84 -13.68 -20.55
CA THR A 155 -18.94 -12.73 -20.80
C THR A 155 -18.74 -11.51 -19.94
N HIS A 156 -18.85 -10.32 -20.52
CA HIS A 156 -18.83 -9.05 -19.79
C HIS A 156 -20.25 -8.72 -19.29
N PHE A 157 -20.38 -8.41 -18.01
CA PHE A 157 -21.64 -8.08 -17.35
C PHE A 157 -21.75 -6.60 -16.95
N GLY A 158 -20.79 -5.77 -17.37
CA GLY A 158 -20.69 -4.36 -16.99
C GLY A 158 -19.69 -4.12 -15.86
N ALA A 159 -19.87 -3.02 -15.12
CA ALA A 159 -19.00 -2.66 -14.01
C ALA A 159 -19.18 -3.62 -12.82
N PHE A 160 -18.07 -4.03 -12.21
CA PHE A 160 -18.08 -4.84 -11.00
C PHE A 160 -18.11 -3.93 -9.76
N PRO A 161 -19.03 -4.14 -8.81
CA PRO A 161 -19.02 -3.42 -7.53
C PRO A 161 -17.87 -3.95 -6.67
N CYS A 162 -16.70 -3.31 -6.77
CA CYS A 162 -15.45 -3.66 -6.11
C CYS A 162 -15.47 -3.37 -4.59
N ASP A 163 -16.48 -3.92 -3.89
CA ASP A 163 -16.56 -3.87 -2.43
C ASP A 163 -15.58 -4.88 -1.80
N PRO A 164 -15.25 -4.73 -0.50
CA PRO A 164 -14.46 -5.72 0.20
C PRO A 164 -15.08 -7.12 0.11
N THR A 165 -14.23 -8.11 -0.16
CA THR A 165 -14.56 -9.56 -0.11
C THR A 165 -15.24 -9.94 1.20
N LEU A 166 -16.02 -11.04 1.22
CA LEU A 166 -16.68 -11.45 2.46
C LEU A 166 -15.66 -11.79 3.55
N ALA A 167 -14.57 -12.47 3.20
CA ALA A 167 -13.48 -12.73 4.13
C ALA A 167 -12.80 -11.45 4.64
N ALA A 168 -12.61 -10.40 3.81
CA ALA A 168 -12.10 -9.12 4.30
C ALA A 168 -13.06 -8.46 5.30
N ARG A 169 -14.38 -8.51 5.07
CA ARG A 169 -15.36 -7.97 6.03
C ARG A 169 -15.38 -8.74 7.35
N GLN A 170 -15.12 -10.04 7.32
CA GLN A 170 -15.15 -10.90 8.50
C GLN A 170 -13.84 -10.89 9.30
N HIS A 171 -12.70 -10.68 8.63
CA HIS A 171 -11.37 -10.82 9.24
C HIS A 171 -10.49 -9.57 9.19
N GLY A 172 -10.88 -8.53 8.43
CA GLY A 172 -10.09 -7.32 8.17
C GLY A 172 -9.79 -6.44 9.39
N GLN A 173 -10.27 -6.81 10.58
CA GLN A 173 -9.90 -6.16 11.84
C GLN A 173 -8.84 -6.90 12.66
N ARG A 174 -8.22 -7.96 12.14
CA ARG A 174 -6.97 -8.45 12.74
C ARG A 174 -5.84 -7.53 12.30
N SER A 175 -5.71 -6.39 12.98
CA SER A 175 -4.43 -5.70 13.05
C SER A 175 -3.37 -6.73 13.40
N VAL A 176 -2.34 -6.84 12.56
CA VAL A 176 -1.09 -7.48 12.95
C VAL A 176 -0.69 -6.79 14.27
N PRO A 177 -0.41 -7.52 15.35
CA PRO A 177 0.04 -6.87 16.58
C PRO A 177 1.33 -6.15 16.25
N THR A 178 1.29 -4.82 16.23
CA THR A 178 2.50 -4.00 16.25
C THR A 178 3.23 -4.42 17.51
N ALA A 179 4.38 -5.08 17.35
CA ALA A 179 5.30 -5.27 18.46
C ALA A 179 5.51 -3.89 19.07
N ALA A 180 5.06 -3.71 20.31
CA ALA A 180 5.31 -2.51 21.08
C ALA A 180 6.82 -2.29 21.05
N ALA A 181 7.25 -1.25 20.33
CA ALA A 181 8.62 -0.81 20.33
C ALA A 181 8.89 -0.19 21.71
N GLU A 182 9.20 -1.03 22.69
CA GLU A 182 10.09 -0.64 23.77
C GLU A 182 11.49 -0.48 23.19
N ALA A 183 11.75 0.68 22.59
CA ALA A 183 13.09 1.16 22.34
C ALA A 183 13.24 2.45 23.13
N THR A 184 13.67 2.27 24.38
CA THR A 184 14.21 3.30 25.26
C THR A 184 15.16 4.22 24.48
N GLY A 185 14.75 5.47 24.29
CA GLY A 185 15.67 6.53 23.93
C GLY A 185 16.76 6.64 25.00
N CYS A 186 18.02 6.54 24.60
CA CYS A 186 19.14 6.97 25.43
C CYS A 186 20.29 7.47 24.56
N CYS A 187 20.03 8.56 23.82
CA CYS A 187 21.10 9.49 23.48
C CYS A 187 21.37 10.35 24.73
N THR A 188 22.38 9.99 25.51
CA THR A 188 22.91 10.88 26.54
C THR A 188 23.98 11.80 25.92
N PRO A 189 23.93 13.12 26.18
CA PRO A 189 25.04 14.00 25.84
C PRO A 189 26.19 13.75 26.82
N SER A 190 27.34 13.33 26.31
CA SER A 190 28.57 13.28 27.10
C SER A 190 28.99 14.71 27.47
N THR A 191 28.86 15.04 28.75
CA THR A 191 29.39 16.26 29.33
C THR A 191 30.90 16.12 29.58
N LYS A 192 31.61 17.17 29.17
CA LYS A 192 33.04 17.46 29.37
C LYS A 192 33.63 16.93 30.68
N ALA A 193 34.80 16.28 30.58
CA ALA A 193 35.83 16.33 31.60
C ALA A 193 37.16 16.84 30.99
N LYS A 194 37.69 17.91 31.57
CA LYS A 194 39.03 18.47 31.32
C LYS A 194 40.10 17.49 31.81
N GLY A 195 41.24 17.39 31.12
CA GLY A 195 42.42 16.72 31.66
C GLY A 195 43.61 16.54 30.69
N GLY A 196 44.35 17.63 30.46
CA GLY A 196 45.81 17.72 30.38
C GLY A 196 46.72 16.68 29.66
N CYS A 197 47.65 17.27 28.90
CA CYS A 197 49.08 16.95 28.72
C CYS A 197 49.55 15.86 27.72
N CYS A 198 50.17 16.40 26.65
CA CYS A 198 51.53 16.16 26.13
C CYS A 198 52.13 14.75 26.09
N GLY A 199 52.62 14.39 24.90
CA GLY A 199 53.54 13.28 24.60
C GLY A 199 53.62 13.07 23.11
#